data_AF-A0A7V4BRW9-F1
#
_entry.id   AF-A0A7V4BRW9-F1
#
_cell.length_a   1.000
_cell.length_b   1.000
_cell.length_c   1.000
_cell.angle_alpha   90.00
_cell.angle_beta   90.00
_cell.angle_gamma   90.00
#
_symmetry.space_group_name_H-M   'P 1'
#
loop_
_entity.id
_entity.type
_entity.pdbx_description
1 polymer ?
#
loop_
_entity_poly.entity_id
_entity_poly.type
_entity_poly.pdbx_seq_one_letter_code
_entity_poly.pdbx_strand_id
1 'polypeptide(L)'
;MKISTVFIVLLAFLLSCTKNVTIDEDTLRDKIKGGLTGQLLGNLNGLPYEERYNNEPGTLKNYKPGLPLGAYTDDDTDIEWLHIYFMEKNKNPFLPYDTLVEIWKKNMNYKTYSSNTYARQLMEIGFQPLETSNICLNPWSHVNVAGQFCCETYGLTAPGMPQTAGRIG
;
A
#
# COMPACT_ATOMS: atom_id res chain seq x y z
N MET A 1 19.62 -20.06 39.43
CA MET A 1 18.94 -18.74 39.35
C MET A 1 18.88 -18.11 37.94
N LYS A 2 19.12 -18.82 36.82
CA LYS A 2 19.08 -18.22 35.46
C LYS A 2 17.93 -18.71 34.55
N ILE A 3 17.24 -19.79 34.91
CA ILE A 3 16.14 -20.37 34.12
C ILE A 3 14.80 -19.65 34.38
N SER A 4 14.60 -19.13 35.59
CA SER A 4 13.35 -18.45 35.99
C SER A 4 13.08 -17.16 35.19
N THR A 5 14.11 -16.35 34.95
CA THR A 5 13.96 -15.07 34.23
C THR A 5 13.61 -15.26 32.75
N VAL A 6 14.17 -16.28 32.09
CA VAL A 6 13.87 -16.58 30.66
C VAL A 6 12.43 -17.03 30.48
N PHE A 7 11.91 -17.84 31.41
CA PHE A 7 10.52 -18.31 31.40
C PHE A 7 9.51 -17.16 31.63
N ILE A 8 9.84 -16.23 32.53
CA ILE A 8 8.99 -15.05 32.82
C ILE A 8 8.93 -14.10 31.61
N VAL A 9 10.04 -13.90 30.89
CA VAL A 9 10.06 -13.09 29.67
C VAL A 9 9.25 -13.74 28.54
N LEU A 10 9.34 -15.07 28.38
CA LEU A 10 8.54 -15.81 27.39
C LEU A 10 7.03 -15.71 27.67
N LEU A 11 6.63 -15.79 28.95
CA LEU A 11 5.23 -15.70 29.37
C LEU A 11 4.66 -14.27 29.16
N ALA A 12 5.48 -13.24 29.35
CA ALA A 12 5.10 -11.85 29.12
C ALA A 12 4.85 -11.54 27.62
N PHE A 13 5.58 -12.20 26.71
CA PHE A 13 5.32 -12.10 25.26
C PHE A 13 4.03 -12.82 24.82
N LEU A 14 3.68 -13.93 25.48
CA LEU A 14 2.43 -14.67 25.21
C LEU A 14 1.18 -13.93 25.69
N LEU A 15 1.34 -12.98 26.61
CA LEU A 15 0.28 -12.11 27.15
C LEU A 15 0.16 -10.77 26.41
N SER A 16 0.68 -10.65 25.17
CA SER A 16 0.47 -9.46 24.36
C SER A 16 -1.03 -9.30 24.10
N CYS A 17 -1.65 -8.50 24.97
CA CYS A 17 -3.07 -8.23 24.99
C CYS A 17 -3.40 -7.43 23.73
N THR A 18 -4.19 -8.01 22.83
CA THR A 18 -4.88 -7.27 21.77
C THR A 18 -5.81 -6.27 22.45
N LYS A 19 -5.31 -5.06 22.65
CA LYS A 19 -6.10 -3.97 23.22
C LYS A 19 -7.17 -3.59 22.20
N ASN A 20 -8.41 -3.98 22.48
CA ASN A 20 -9.56 -3.52 21.70
C ASN A 20 -9.73 -2.01 21.91
N VAL A 21 -9.97 -1.29 20.82
CA VAL A 21 -10.26 0.14 20.81
C VAL A 21 -11.64 0.32 20.22
N THR A 22 -12.49 1.09 20.90
CA THR A 22 -13.79 1.49 20.38
C THR A 22 -13.66 2.84 19.69
N ILE A 23 -14.25 2.97 18.51
CA ILE A 23 -14.36 4.21 17.75
C ILE A 23 -15.80 4.36 17.26
N ASP A 24 -16.27 5.60 17.23
CA ASP A 24 -17.56 5.94 16.63
C ASP A 24 -17.55 5.69 15.10
N GLU A 25 -18.68 5.26 14.55
CA GLU A 25 -18.79 4.89 13.14
C GLU A 25 -18.52 6.08 12.20
N ASP A 26 -19.12 7.23 12.49
CA ASP A 26 -18.95 8.44 11.68
C ASP A 26 -17.50 8.90 11.72
N THR A 27 -16.88 8.84 12.90
CA THR A 27 -15.46 9.13 13.09
C THR A 27 -14.56 8.18 12.31
N LEU A 28 -14.88 6.88 12.28
CA LEU A 28 -14.13 5.88 11.51
C LEU A 28 -14.25 6.15 10.00
N ARG A 29 -15.47 6.41 9.53
CA ARG A 29 -15.74 6.72 8.12
C ARG A 29 -15.02 7.99 7.68
N ASP A 30 -15.02 9.02 8.52
CA ASP A 30 -14.30 10.28 8.28
C ASP A 30 -12.79 10.04 8.13
N LYS A 31 -12.19 9.25 9.03
CA LYS A 31 -10.76 8.89 8.95
C LYS A 31 -10.41 8.12 7.68
N ILE A 32 -11.23 7.15 7.28
CA ILE A 32 -11.02 6.38 6.05
C ILE A 32 -11.11 7.31 4.83
N LYS A 33 -12.14 8.16 4.77
CA LYS A 33 -12.28 9.18 3.70
C LYS A 33 -11.11 10.15 3.67
N GLY A 34 -10.65 10.60 4.83
CA GLY A 34 -9.50 11.47 4.98
C GLY A 34 -8.20 10.83 4.47
N GLY A 35 -7.98 9.54 4.77
CA GLY A 35 -6.85 8.77 4.23
C GLY A 35 -6.90 8.67 2.70
N LEU A 36 -8.02 8.21 2.14
CA LEU A 36 -8.22 8.08 0.70
C LEU A 36 -8.15 9.42 -0.05
N THR A 37 -8.62 10.51 0.57
CA THR A 37 -8.52 11.85 -0.04
C THR A 37 -7.11 12.41 0.11
N GLY A 38 -6.46 12.15 1.25
CA GLY A 38 -5.10 12.59 1.56
C GLY A 38 -4.06 12.03 0.61
N GLN A 39 -4.13 10.72 0.30
CA GLN A 39 -3.22 10.10 -0.68
C GLN A 39 -3.36 10.77 -2.06
N LEU A 40 -4.60 11.02 -2.52
CA LEU A 40 -4.86 11.66 -3.81
C LEU A 40 -4.38 13.12 -3.81
N LEU A 41 -4.59 13.85 -2.72
CA LEU A 41 -4.10 15.22 -2.61
C LEU A 41 -2.57 15.28 -2.59
N GLY A 42 -1.91 14.40 -1.84
CA GLY A 42 -0.45 14.31 -1.78
C GLY A 42 0.15 14.00 -3.14
N ASN A 43 -0.35 12.94 -3.77
CA ASN A 43 0.06 12.51 -5.10
C ASN A 43 -0.17 13.62 -6.15
N LEU A 44 -1.41 14.08 -6.34
CA LEU A 44 -1.74 15.04 -7.41
C LEU A 44 -1.08 16.40 -7.24
N ASN A 45 -0.77 16.83 -6.02
CA ASN A 45 0.03 18.04 -5.78
C ASN A 45 1.53 17.79 -5.94
N GLY A 46 2.01 16.56 -5.75
CA GLY A 46 3.40 16.15 -5.91
C GLY A 46 3.80 15.93 -7.38
N LEU A 47 2.92 15.36 -8.21
CA LEU A 47 3.21 15.01 -9.60
C LEU A 47 3.85 16.13 -10.44
N PRO A 48 3.41 17.39 -10.38
CA PRO A 48 4.06 18.48 -11.12
C PRO A 48 5.52 18.76 -10.70
N TYR A 49 6.01 18.16 -9.62
CA TYR A 49 7.33 18.39 -9.04
C TYR A 49 8.22 17.15 -9.03
N GLU A 50 7.70 16.01 -9.50
CA GLU A 50 8.45 14.76 -9.62
C GLU A 50 9.76 14.98 -10.38
N GLU A 51 10.88 14.53 -9.79
CA GLU A 51 12.25 14.64 -10.32
C GLU A 51 12.76 16.08 -10.61
N ARG A 52 12.08 17.13 -10.11
CA ARG A 52 12.46 18.53 -10.40
C ARG A 52 13.45 19.15 -9.43
N TYR A 53 13.49 18.68 -8.19
CA TYR A 53 14.20 19.31 -7.07
C TYR A 53 15.20 18.37 -6.42
N ASN A 54 16.02 17.71 -7.25
CA ASN A 54 16.92 16.65 -6.78
C ASN A 54 18.18 17.19 -6.07
N ASN A 55 18.61 18.40 -6.41
CA ASN A 55 19.87 18.99 -5.89
C ASN A 55 19.63 20.16 -4.92
N GLU A 56 18.47 20.80 -4.98
CA GLU A 56 18.12 21.95 -4.17
C GLU A 56 16.62 21.93 -3.82
N PRO A 57 16.22 22.39 -2.62
CA PRO A 57 14.81 22.43 -2.23
C PRO A 57 13.96 23.28 -3.17
N GLY A 58 12.81 22.72 -3.55
CA GLY A 58 11.84 23.43 -4.37
C GLY A 58 10.96 24.42 -3.60
N THR A 59 10.18 25.19 -4.36
CA THR A 59 9.08 26.00 -3.82
C THR A 59 7.76 25.46 -4.35
N LEU A 60 6.88 25.06 -3.43
CA LEU A 60 5.52 24.65 -3.78
C LEU A 60 4.74 25.86 -4.31
N LYS A 61 4.30 25.77 -5.57
CA LYS A 61 3.40 26.73 -6.23
C LYS A 61 2.06 26.07 -6.52
N ASN A 62 0.99 26.85 -6.58
CA ASN A 62 -0.33 26.39 -7.04
C ASN A 62 -0.87 25.17 -6.28
N TYR A 63 -0.63 25.07 -4.97
CA TYR A 63 -1.20 24.01 -4.14
C TYR A 63 -2.73 23.99 -4.26
N LYS A 64 -3.27 22.80 -4.52
CA LYS A 64 -4.71 22.55 -4.60
C LYS A 64 -5.16 21.91 -3.29
N PRO A 65 -5.88 22.64 -2.41
CA PRO A 65 -6.32 22.11 -1.12
C PRO A 65 -7.53 21.17 -1.22
N GLY A 66 -8.01 20.90 -2.44
CA GLY A 66 -9.19 20.08 -2.66
C GLY A 66 -9.30 19.66 -4.13
N LEU A 67 -10.17 18.68 -4.36
CA LEU A 67 -10.42 18.05 -5.65
C LEU A 67 -11.90 18.19 -6.03
N PRO A 68 -12.44 19.42 -6.21
CA PRO A 68 -13.88 19.66 -6.39
C PRO A 68 -14.44 19.11 -7.72
N LEU A 69 -13.56 18.84 -8.70
CA LEU A 69 -13.91 18.24 -9.98
C LEU A 69 -13.66 16.72 -10.01
N GLY A 70 -13.38 16.12 -8.86
CA GLY A 70 -12.90 14.75 -8.75
C GLY A 70 -11.38 14.64 -8.86
N ALA A 71 -10.90 13.41 -8.74
CA ALA A 71 -9.50 13.04 -8.78
C ALA A 71 -9.22 12.08 -9.95
N TYR A 72 -7.95 11.93 -10.29
CA TYR A 72 -7.45 10.81 -11.08
C TYR A 72 -6.31 10.15 -10.30
N THR A 73 -5.96 8.96 -10.74
CA THR A 73 -4.91 8.11 -10.17
C THR A 73 -3.76 7.98 -11.18
N ASP A 74 -2.61 7.56 -10.70
CA ASP A 74 -1.43 7.14 -11.45
C ASP A 74 -0.82 5.91 -10.76
N ASP A 75 0.41 5.50 -11.07
CA ASP A 75 0.98 4.27 -10.52
C ASP A 75 1.20 4.26 -9.01
N ASP A 76 1.23 5.42 -8.35
CA ASP A 76 1.28 5.49 -6.88
C ASP A 76 -0.04 5.00 -6.26
N THR A 77 -1.17 5.16 -6.94
CA THR A 77 -2.52 4.89 -6.38
C THR A 77 -3.33 3.85 -7.16
N ASP A 78 -3.09 3.67 -8.46
CA ASP A 78 -3.83 2.76 -9.34
C ASP A 78 -3.77 1.31 -8.86
N ILE A 79 -2.62 0.89 -8.32
CA ILE A 79 -2.41 -0.48 -7.84
C ILE A 79 -3.39 -0.79 -6.71
N GLU A 80 -3.43 0.06 -5.69
CA GLU A 80 -4.30 -0.14 -4.54
C GLU A 80 -5.78 -0.04 -4.90
N TRP A 81 -6.15 0.90 -5.79
CA TRP A 81 -7.53 1.05 -6.25
C TRP A 81 -8.00 -0.17 -7.04
N LEU A 82 -7.12 -0.77 -7.84
CA LEU A 82 -7.39 -2.01 -8.55
C LEU A 82 -7.65 -3.15 -7.56
N HIS A 83 -6.84 -3.27 -6.51
CA HIS A 83 -7.03 -4.26 -5.47
C HIS A 83 -8.36 -4.08 -4.75
N ILE A 84 -8.69 -2.86 -4.31
CA ILE A 84 -9.97 -2.57 -3.64
C ILE A 84 -11.16 -2.88 -4.52
N TYR A 85 -11.13 -2.49 -5.80
CA TYR A 85 -12.19 -2.83 -6.75
C TYR A 85 -12.42 -4.34 -6.83
N PHE A 86 -11.35 -5.13 -6.94
CA PHE A 86 -11.48 -6.59 -7.03
C PHE A 86 -11.81 -7.26 -5.70
N MET A 87 -11.38 -6.70 -4.55
CA MET A 87 -11.80 -7.16 -3.23
C MET A 87 -13.32 -7.00 -3.06
N GLU A 88 -13.86 -5.83 -3.42
CA GLU A 88 -15.30 -5.57 -3.38
C GLU A 88 -16.04 -6.50 -4.36
N LYS A 89 -15.60 -6.55 -5.62
CA LYS A 89 -16.22 -7.36 -6.67
C LYS A 89 -16.28 -8.84 -6.32
N ASN A 90 -15.20 -9.37 -5.73
CA ASN A 90 -15.10 -10.78 -5.35
C ASN A 90 -15.66 -11.06 -3.95
N LYS A 91 -16.08 -10.01 -3.21
CA LYS A 91 -16.50 -10.09 -1.81
C LYS A 91 -15.46 -10.78 -0.93
N ASN A 92 -14.18 -10.54 -1.21
CA ASN A 92 -13.07 -11.18 -0.54
C ASN A 92 -11.91 -10.18 -0.38
N PRO A 93 -11.59 -9.75 0.86
CA PRO A 93 -10.46 -8.85 1.11
C PRO A 93 -9.09 -9.52 0.89
N PHE A 94 -9.03 -10.86 0.86
CA PHE A 94 -7.79 -11.60 0.64
C PHE A 94 -7.74 -12.15 -0.78
N LEU A 95 -7.29 -11.33 -1.73
CA LEU A 95 -7.11 -11.75 -3.11
C LEU A 95 -6.00 -12.80 -3.21
N PRO A 96 -6.27 -14.03 -3.70
CA PRO A 96 -5.23 -15.03 -3.91
C PRO A 96 -4.15 -14.52 -4.87
N TYR A 97 -2.91 -14.96 -4.70
CA TYR A 97 -1.79 -14.49 -5.53
C TYR A 97 -1.98 -14.76 -7.03
N ASP A 98 -2.47 -15.94 -7.41
CA ASP A 98 -2.77 -16.22 -8.82
C ASP A 98 -3.84 -15.26 -9.38
N THR A 99 -4.82 -14.89 -8.56
CA THR A 99 -5.84 -13.90 -8.93
C THR A 99 -5.22 -12.51 -9.07
N LEU A 100 -4.30 -12.12 -8.19
CA LEU A 100 -3.57 -10.84 -8.29
C LEU A 100 -2.73 -10.78 -9.57
N VAL A 101 -2.03 -11.87 -9.91
CA VAL A 101 -1.28 -11.97 -11.18
C VAL A 101 -2.20 -11.70 -12.37
N GLU A 102 -3.35 -12.37 -12.43
CA GLU A 102 -4.30 -12.17 -13.54
C GLU A 102 -4.92 -10.76 -13.55
N ILE A 103 -5.20 -10.19 -12.37
CA ILE A 103 -5.68 -8.81 -12.24
C ILE A 103 -4.63 -7.82 -12.77
N TRP A 104 -3.37 -7.93 -12.34
CA TRP A 104 -2.30 -7.07 -12.79
C TRP A 104 -2.07 -7.24 -14.29
N LYS A 105 -2.10 -8.49 -14.76
CA LYS A 105 -1.95 -8.81 -16.18
C LYS A 105 -2.96 -8.13 -17.08
N LYS A 106 -4.21 -8.14 -16.63
CA LYS A 106 -5.32 -7.58 -17.39
C LYS A 106 -5.40 -6.05 -17.34
N ASN A 107 -4.97 -5.41 -16.25
CA ASN A 107 -5.31 -4.01 -16.00
C ASN A 107 -4.09 -3.07 -15.91
N MET A 108 -2.89 -3.56 -15.60
CA MET A 108 -1.68 -2.73 -15.46
C MET A 108 -0.81 -2.86 -16.71
N ASN A 109 -1.24 -2.23 -17.81
CA ASN A 109 -0.61 -2.36 -19.13
C ASN A 109 0.05 -1.08 -19.65
N TYR A 110 -0.08 0.04 -18.95
CA TYR A 110 0.53 1.32 -19.32
C TYR A 110 0.81 2.14 -18.06
N LYS A 111 1.76 3.07 -18.15
CA LYS A 111 2.09 4.06 -17.10
C LYS A 111 2.40 3.48 -15.72
N THR A 112 2.88 2.24 -15.65
CA THR A 112 3.57 1.73 -14.47
C THR A 112 5.05 2.07 -14.58
N TYR A 113 5.73 2.35 -13.46
CA TYR A 113 7.14 2.72 -13.48
C TYR A 113 8.03 1.73 -12.73
N SER A 114 9.30 1.71 -13.11
CA SER A 114 10.43 1.06 -12.43
C SER A 114 10.09 -0.31 -11.82
N SER A 115 9.96 -0.39 -10.49
CA SER A 115 9.76 -1.64 -9.77
C SER A 115 8.43 -2.31 -10.07
N ASN A 116 7.35 -1.54 -10.20
CA ASN A 116 6.02 -2.07 -10.50
C ASN A 116 5.95 -2.66 -11.91
N THR A 117 6.56 -1.99 -12.90
CA THR A 117 6.70 -2.52 -14.26
C THR A 117 7.50 -3.82 -14.28
N TYR A 118 8.61 -3.86 -13.55
CA TYR A 118 9.45 -5.05 -13.50
C TYR A 118 8.74 -6.22 -12.81
N ALA A 119 8.04 -5.96 -11.70
CA ALA A 119 7.22 -6.95 -11.02
C ALA A 119 6.13 -7.52 -11.95
N ARG A 120 5.44 -6.63 -12.66
CA ARG A 120 4.43 -7.00 -13.67
C ARG A 120 5.02 -7.86 -14.80
N GLN A 121 6.24 -7.61 -15.24
CA GLN A 121 6.95 -8.43 -16.25
C GLN A 121 7.39 -9.78 -15.70
N LEU A 122 7.86 -9.84 -14.45
CA LEU A 122 8.18 -11.10 -13.77
C LEU A 122 6.94 -12.01 -13.68
N MET A 123 5.76 -11.42 -13.42
CA MET A 123 4.49 -12.14 -13.44
C MET A 123 4.11 -12.69 -14.83
N GLU A 124 4.56 -12.10 -15.95
CA GLU A 124 4.34 -12.68 -17.29
C GLU A 124 5.09 -13.99 -17.48
N ILE A 125 6.28 -14.10 -16.89
CA ILE A 125 7.15 -15.28 -17.04
C ILE A 125 6.98 -16.29 -15.90
N GLY A 126 5.94 -16.12 -15.07
CA GLY A 126 5.48 -17.12 -14.10
C GLY A 126 5.93 -16.92 -12.65
N PHE A 127 6.57 -15.79 -12.31
CA PHE A 127 6.86 -15.46 -10.91
C PHE A 127 5.61 -14.99 -10.16
N GLN A 128 5.54 -15.33 -8.88
CA GLN A 128 4.45 -14.93 -7.99
C GLN A 128 4.72 -13.56 -7.33
N PRO A 129 3.68 -12.85 -6.86
CA PRO A 129 3.80 -11.53 -6.25
C PRO A 129 4.88 -11.44 -5.16
N LEU A 130 4.96 -12.42 -4.25
CA LEU A 130 5.97 -12.45 -3.18
C LEU A 130 7.42 -12.54 -3.69
N GLU A 131 7.63 -13.07 -4.90
CA GLU A 131 8.96 -13.20 -5.49
C GLU A 131 9.37 -11.94 -6.25
N THR A 132 8.39 -11.16 -6.71
CA THR A 132 8.63 -10.02 -7.62
C THR A 132 9.34 -8.83 -6.98
N SER A 133 9.48 -8.81 -5.66
CA SER A 133 10.24 -7.80 -4.90
C SER A 133 11.67 -8.25 -4.56
N ASN A 134 12.04 -9.51 -4.83
CA ASN A 134 13.37 -10.02 -4.55
C ASN A 134 14.43 -9.22 -5.32
N ILE A 135 15.41 -8.65 -4.64
CA ILE A 135 16.47 -7.81 -5.25
C ILE A 135 17.28 -8.54 -6.34
N CYS A 136 17.41 -9.87 -6.25
CA CYS A 136 18.08 -10.68 -7.27
C CYS A 136 17.24 -10.84 -8.54
N LEU A 137 15.93 -10.65 -8.45
CA LEU A 137 14.99 -10.76 -9.56
C LEU A 137 14.62 -9.36 -10.09
N ASN A 138 14.22 -8.45 -9.22
CA ASN A 138 13.80 -7.10 -9.54
C ASN A 138 14.89 -6.10 -9.13
N PRO A 139 15.68 -5.58 -10.09
CA PRO A 139 16.77 -4.67 -9.77
C PRO A 139 16.29 -3.31 -9.26
N TRP A 140 15.01 -2.96 -9.41
CA TRP A 140 14.49 -1.69 -8.90
C TRP A 140 14.07 -1.76 -7.43
N SER A 141 13.92 -2.96 -6.86
CA SER A 141 13.33 -3.12 -5.51
C SER A 141 14.18 -2.54 -4.37
N HIS A 142 15.45 -2.23 -4.61
CA HIS A 142 16.35 -1.65 -3.62
C HIS A 142 16.40 -0.11 -3.60
N VAL A 143 15.96 0.55 -4.67
CA VAL A 143 15.99 2.02 -4.82
C VAL A 143 14.60 2.63 -4.90
N ASN A 144 13.62 1.87 -5.37
CA ASN A 144 12.28 2.36 -5.57
C ASN A 144 11.42 2.12 -4.31
N VAL A 145 10.60 3.11 -3.95
CA VAL A 145 9.77 3.10 -2.75
C VAL A 145 8.32 2.68 -3.03
N ALA A 146 8.02 2.08 -4.19
CA ALA A 146 6.63 1.76 -4.55
C ALA A 146 5.92 0.82 -3.59
N GLY A 147 6.65 -0.11 -2.95
CA GLY A 147 6.05 -0.93 -1.91
C GLY A 147 5.59 -0.14 -0.68
N GLN A 148 6.12 1.07 -0.45
CA GLN A 148 5.77 1.92 0.70
C GLN A 148 4.55 2.80 0.44
N PHE A 149 4.43 3.38 -0.76
CA PHE A 149 3.34 4.29 -1.10
C PHE A 149 2.14 3.61 -1.80
N CYS A 150 2.21 2.28 -1.99
CA CYS A 150 1.11 1.45 -2.50
C CYS A 150 0.58 0.48 -1.43
N CYS A 151 0.55 0.88 -0.16
CA CYS A 151 0.08 -0.01 0.93
C CYS A 151 -0.84 0.63 1.98
N GLU A 152 -1.04 1.94 1.90
CA GLU A 152 -1.85 2.75 2.79
C GLU A 152 -3.29 2.24 2.86
N THR A 153 -3.85 1.90 1.70
CA THR A 153 -5.24 1.50 1.54
C THR A 153 -5.54 0.16 2.23
N TYR A 154 -4.55 -0.74 2.36
CA TYR A 154 -4.72 -1.98 3.14
C TYR A 154 -4.90 -1.70 4.63
N GLY A 155 -4.20 -0.70 5.17
CA GLY A 155 -4.40 -0.21 6.54
C GLY A 155 -5.79 0.39 6.74
N LEU A 156 -6.30 1.12 5.74
CA LEU A 156 -7.66 1.69 5.76
C LEU A 156 -8.75 0.62 5.64
N THR A 157 -8.45 -0.51 4.99
CA THR A 157 -9.36 -1.66 4.83
C THR A 157 -9.45 -2.50 6.11
N ALA A 158 -8.41 -2.51 6.94
CA ALA A 158 -8.38 -3.22 8.22
C ALA A 158 -7.97 -2.32 9.40
N PRO A 159 -8.78 -1.29 9.76
CA PRO A 159 -8.42 -0.32 10.79
C PRO A 159 -8.17 -0.97 12.15
N GLY A 160 -7.03 -0.65 12.76
CA GLY A 160 -6.63 -1.22 14.06
C GLY A 160 -6.19 -2.70 14.01
N MET A 161 -6.10 -3.29 12.81
CA MET A 161 -5.73 -4.70 12.62
C MET A 161 -4.48 -4.84 11.73
N PRO A 162 -3.29 -4.41 12.20
CA PRO A 162 -2.08 -4.35 11.37
C PRO A 162 -1.65 -5.70 10.80
N GLN A 163 -1.85 -6.81 11.53
CA GLN A 163 -1.56 -8.16 10.99
C GLN A 163 -2.55 -8.58 9.90
N THR A 164 -3.78 -8.03 9.92
CA THR A 164 -4.76 -8.27 8.86
C THR A 164 -4.42 -7.41 7.65
N ALA A 165 -4.10 -6.13 7.84
CA ALA A 165 -3.63 -5.24 6.78
C ALA A 165 -2.41 -5.82 6.04
N GLY A 166 -1.39 -6.28 6.78
CA GLY A 166 -0.20 -6.91 6.19
C GLY A 166 -0.41 -8.32 5.61
N ARG A 167 -1.61 -8.88 5.69
CA ARG A 167 -2.00 -10.10 4.95
C ARG A 167 -2.82 -9.78 3.70
N ILE A 168 -3.38 -8.58 3.61
CA ILE A 168 -4.12 -8.08 2.46
C ILE A 168 -3.11 -7.64 1.38
N GLY A 169 -2.11 -6.85 1.78
CA GLY A 169 -1.00 -6.39 0.94
C GLY A 169 0.22 -7.31 0.98
#